data_AF-A0A563BER4-F1
#
_entry.id   AF-A0A563BER4-F1
#
_cell.length_a   1.000
_cell.length_b   1.000
_cell.length_c   1.000
_cell.angle_alpha   90.00
_cell.angle_beta   90.00
_cell.angle_gamma   90.00
#
_symmetry.space_group_name_H-M   'P 1'
#
loop_
_entity.id
_entity.type
_entity.pdbx_description
1 polymer ?
#
loop_
_entity_poly.entity_id
_entity_poly.type
_entity_poly.pdbx_seq_one_letter_code
_entity_poly.pdbx_strand_id
1 'polypeptide(L)'
;MKGRKTYFSSFNTKNVTEMQEMFQYNSSLTSLDLLHFDTRKVTSMKNMFYGLSNVTSLDLSSFDTRNVKQMDNMFQRVSKVSTLRLNNFNTEKVENTSGMFAYMDELEDLDVSSFDTGRVTNMYGMFSGTKKLRSLNITNFNTDAVTNMGYMFTNMAALQNLNINNFNTSAVTNMNNMFSGMTSLRSLNLSNFDTANVKDMGGMFHNMKTITELNLSNFNTSNVLGMEAMFYNMTALKTLDISNFDTSRVGSVKSIFATADSDNLERIYVNNDFNTAHLTSYMDYTNMFTGRNKLRGGNGSYLSDPASADLTWLRVDRPGVQGYFTRKS
;
A
#
# COMPACT_ATOMS: atom_id res chain seq x y z
N MET A 1 -3.91 -12.66 35.58
CA MET A 1 -2.56 -12.14 35.88
C MET A 1 -2.63 -10.62 35.94
N LYS A 2 -2.33 -10.01 37.08
CA LYS A 2 -2.26 -8.53 37.19
C LYS A 2 -1.06 -8.06 36.36
N GLY A 3 -1.30 -7.22 35.36
CA GLY A 3 -0.26 -6.63 34.53
C GLY A 3 0.79 -5.93 35.38
N ARG A 4 2.08 -6.19 35.11
CA ARG A 4 3.17 -5.55 35.84
C ARG A 4 3.35 -4.15 35.29
N LYS A 5 2.95 -3.13 36.07
CA LYS A 5 3.38 -1.75 35.82
C LYS A 5 4.88 -1.68 36.09
N THR A 6 5.67 -1.49 35.04
CA THR A 6 7.12 -1.34 35.14
C THR A 6 7.45 0.14 35.16
N TYR A 7 8.16 0.56 36.19
CA TYR A 7 8.68 1.91 36.32
C TYR A 7 10.14 1.89 35.88
N PHE A 8 10.47 2.68 34.85
CA PHE A 8 11.84 2.81 34.32
C PHE A 8 12.54 4.06 34.83
N SER A 9 12.06 4.66 35.93
CA SER A 9 12.61 5.89 36.50
C SER A 9 14.08 5.78 36.94
N SER A 10 14.61 4.55 37.11
CA SER A 10 16.02 4.30 37.39
C SER A 10 16.92 4.20 36.14
N PHE A 11 16.35 4.18 34.93
CA PHE A 11 17.13 4.09 33.69
C PHE A 11 17.75 5.44 33.38
N ASN A 12 19.09 5.51 33.41
CA ASN A 12 19.81 6.70 32.95
C ASN A 12 20.02 6.63 31.43
N THR A 13 19.19 7.35 30.67
CA THR A 13 19.24 7.36 29.20
C THR A 13 20.03 8.52 28.61
N LYS A 14 20.62 9.41 29.43
CA LYS A 14 21.30 10.66 28.99
C LYS A 14 22.40 10.47 27.94
N ASN A 15 23.04 9.31 27.91
CA ASN A 15 24.11 8.98 26.97
C ASN A 15 23.74 7.87 25.97
N VAL A 16 22.49 7.42 25.98
CA VAL A 16 22.02 6.37 25.06
C VAL A 16 21.86 6.96 23.67
N THR A 17 22.47 6.31 22.69
CA THR A 17 22.32 6.63 21.26
C THR A 17 21.41 5.63 20.54
N GLU A 18 21.31 4.40 21.04
CA GLU A 18 20.54 3.33 20.42
C GLU A 18 19.42 2.89 21.36
N MET A 19 18.16 3.11 20.98
CA MET A 19 16.97 2.60 21.69
C MET A 19 16.19 1.58 20.85
N GLN A 20 16.85 1.02 19.84
CA GLN A 20 16.26 -0.01 19.00
C GLN A 20 15.86 -1.24 19.80
N GLU A 21 14.71 -1.83 19.44
CA GLU A 21 14.18 -3.08 20.00
C GLU A 21 13.95 -3.09 21.53
N MET A 22 14.05 -1.93 22.20
CA MET A 22 14.08 -1.83 23.66
C MET A 22 12.90 -2.51 24.36
N PHE A 23 11.70 -2.45 23.77
CA PHE A 23 10.48 -3.09 24.31
C PHE A 23 9.89 -4.14 23.36
N GLN A 24 10.64 -4.57 22.34
CA GLN A 24 10.13 -5.43 21.29
C GLN A 24 9.54 -6.74 21.85
N TYR A 25 8.35 -7.12 21.34
CA TYR A 25 7.59 -8.32 21.68
C TYR A 25 7.31 -8.53 23.18
N ASN A 26 7.45 -7.49 24.01
CA ASN A 26 7.28 -7.65 25.43
C ASN A 26 5.79 -7.71 25.83
N SER A 27 5.24 -8.92 25.79
CA SER A 27 3.85 -9.22 26.14
C SER A 27 3.55 -9.08 27.64
N SER A 28 4.55 -8.92 28.50
CA SER A 28 4.34 -8.73 29.94
C SER A 28 4.01 -7.29 30.32
N LEU A 29 4.34 -6.32 29.44
CA LEU A 29 4.10 -4.91 29.66
C LEU A 29 2.63 -4.57 29.42
N THR A 30 1.99 -3.97 30.44
CA THR A 30 0.64 -3.42 30.33
C THR A 30 0.62 -1.90 30.33
N SER A 31 1.72 -1.27 30.70
CA SER A 31 1.90 0.18 30.75
C SER A 31 3.39 0.52 30.73
N LEU A 32 3.74 1.68 30.17
CA LEU A 32 5.10 2.21 30.13
C LEU A 32 5.11 3.61 30.72
N ASP A 33 6.04 3.88 31.63
CA ASP A 33 6.35 5.24 32.10
C ASP A 33 7.68 5.67 31.49
N LEU A 34 7.60 6.58 30.52
CA LEU A 34 8.73 7.02 29.68
C LEU A 34 9.07 8.51 29.86
N LEU A 35 8.37 9.21 30.75
CA LEU A 35 8.50 10.68 30.88
C LEU A 35 9.89 11.13 31.31
N HIS A 36 10.65 10.25 31.96
CA HIS A 36 12.02 10.51 32.41
C HIS A 36 13.11 10.20 31.38
N PHE A 37 12.76 9.67 30.20
CA PHE A 37 13.76 9.31 29.19
C PHE A 37 14.33 10.56 28.53
N ASP A 38 15.64 10.76 28.64
CA ASP A 38 16.40 11.70 27.82
C ASP A 38 16.75 11.05 26.49
N THR A 39 16.09 11.49 25.42
CA THR A 39 16.23 10.92 24.06
C THR A 39 17.06 11.82 23.13
N ARG A 40 17.61 12.93 23.62
CA ARG A 40 18.28 13.96 22.79
C ARG A 40 19.50 13.47 22.02
N LYS A 41 20.13 12.38 22.47
CA LYS A 41 21.28 11.75 21.80
C LYS A 41 20.92 10.53 20.95
N VAL A 42 19.67 10.10 20.97
CA VAL A 42 19.23 8.87 20.30
C VAL A 42 19.24 9.07 18.79
N THR A 43 19.87 8.13 18.11
CA THR A 43 20.02 8.05 16.65
C THR A 43 19.18 6.93 16.05
N SER A 44 18.79 5.92 16.83
CA SER A 44 17.91 4.83 16.38
C SER A 44 16.81 4.52 17.38
N MET A 45 15.58 4.45 16.88
CA MET A 45 14.39 3.95 17.58
C MET A 45 13.72 2.81 16.79
N LYS A 46 14.48 2.16 15.90
CA LYS A 46 14.01 1.02 15.10
C LYS A 46 13.37 -0.04 15.99
N ASN A 47 12.21 -0.57 15.61
CA ASN A 47 11.51 -1.63 16.35
C ASN A 47 11.24 -1.33 17.85
N MET A 48 11.40 -0.10 18.34
CA MET A 48 11.46 0.19 19.79
C MET A 48 10.24 -0.33 20.56
N PHE A 49 9.04 -0.20 19.98
CA PHE A 49 7.77 -0.66 20.53
C PHE A 49 7.15 -1.81 19.73
N TYR A 50 7.92 -2.44 18.84
CA TYR A 50 7.42 -3.47 17.94
C TYR A 50 6.72 -4.59 18.73
N GLY A 51 5.50 -4.97 18.34
CA GLY A 51 4.82 -6.16 18.84
C GLY A 51 4.36 -6.09 20.30
N LEU A 52 4.23 -4.88 20.87
CA LEU A 52 3.62 -4.72 22.19
C LEU A 52 2.13 -5.05 22.14
N SER A 53 1.76 -6.20 22.72
CA SER A 53 0.40 -6.75 22.63
C SER A 53 -0.54 -6.32 23.77
N ASN A 54 0.00 -5.76 24.85
CA ASN A 54 -0.76 -5.49 26.07
C ASN A 54 -0.72 -4.03 26.56
N VAL A 55 0.12 -3.18 25.98
CA VAL A 55 0.17 -1.74 26.29
C VAL A 55 -0.99 -1.03 25.59
N THR A 56 -1.80 -0.30 26.36
CA THR A 56 -3.00 0.40 25.87
C THR A 56 -2.78 1.86 25.54
N SER A 57 -1.69 2.46 26.01
CA SER A 57 -1.32 3.84 25.73
C SER A 57 0.20 4.03 25.72
N LEU A 58 0.67 4.96 24.89
CA LEU A 58 2.06 5.38 24.82
C LEU A 58 2.10 6.90 24.94
N ASP A 59 2.61 7.40 26.07
CA ASP A 59 2.92 8.83 26.22
C ASP A 59 4.37 9.06 25.80
N LEU A 60 4.54 9.75 24.66
CA LEU A 60 5.84 10.07 24.05
C LEU A 60 6.08 11.57 24.02
N SER A 61 5.36 12.34 24.83
CA SER A 61 5.45 13.81 24.85
C SER A 61 6.84 14.33 25.26
N SER A 62 7.61 13.55 26.02
CA SER A 62 8.98 13.86 26.41
C SER A 62 10.04 13.55 25.35
N PHE A 63 9.68 12.88 24.25
CA PHE A 63 10.66 12.41 23.27
C PHE A 63 11.15 13.58 22.41
N ASP A 64 12.48 13.67 22.29
CA ASP A 64 13.18 14.56 21.37
C ASP A 64 13.84 13.71 20.27
N THR A 65 13.24 13.73 19.08
CA THR A 65 13.65 12.87 17.97
C THR A 65 14.53 13.55 16.93
N ARG A 66 15.01 14.79 17.19
CA ARG A 66 15.77 15.60 16.21
C ARG A 66 17.06 14.96 15.68
N ASN A 67 17.58 13.95 16.38
CA ASN A 67 18.80 13.24 16.01
C ASN A 67 18.54 11.81 15.51
N VAL A 68 17.29 11.35 15.55
CA VAL A 68 16.92 10.01 15.13
C VAL A 68 16.95 9.90 13.61
N LYS A 69 17.59 8.85 13.11
CA LYS A 69 17.73 8.52 11.68
C LYS A 69 16.95 7.27 11.29
N GLN A 70 16.76 6.36 12.25
CA GLN A 70 16.09 5.07 12.02
C GLN A 70 14.85 4.96 12.90
N MET A 71 13.69 4.84 12.26
CA MET A 71 12.40 4.63 12.92
C MET A 71 11.58 3.51 12.24
N ASP A 72 12.22 2.67 11.41
CA ASP A 72 11.52 1.57 10.74
C ASP A 72 10.88 0.63 11.78
N ASN A 73 9.63 0.28 11.52
CA ASN A 73 8.79 -0.61 12.33
C ASN A 73 8.64 -0.20 13.81
N MET A 74 8.90 1.06 14.16
CA MET A 74 8.91 1.54 15.56
C MET A 74 7.66 1.14 16.36
N PHE A 75 6.47 1.20 15.74
CA PHE A 75 5.18 0.85 16.35
C PHE A 75 4.49 -0.34 15.66
N GLN A 76 5.21 -1.09 14.82
CA GLN A 76 4.63 -2.22 14.08
C GLN A 76 4.03 -3.23 15.07
N ARG A 77 2.80 -3.68 14.82
CA ARG A 77 2.08 -4.68 15.65
C ARG A 77 1.87 -4.27 17.11
N VAL A 78 1.90 -2.97 17.44
CA VAL A 78 1.38 -2.49 18.73
C VAL A 78 -0.14 -2.66 18.74
N SER A 79 -0.63 -3.66 19.47
CA SER A 79 -1.97 -4.22 19.20
C SER A 79 -3.13 -3.51 19.92
N LYS A 80 -2.89 -2.71 20.97
CA LYS A 80 -3.96 -2.16 21.83
C LYS A 80 -3.98 -0.64 21.97
N VAL A 81 -3.04 0.07 21.33
CA VAL A 81 -3.02 1.53 21.35
C VAL A 81 -4.01 2.05 20.31
N SER A 82 -5.06 2.75 20.77
CA SER A 82 -6.10 3.32 19.89
C SER A 82 -5.83 4.75 19.43
N THR A 83 -4.99 5.49 20.17
CA THR A 83 -4.59 6.85 19.83
C THR A 83 -3.10 7.02 19.96
N LEU A 84 -2.46 7.61 18.96
CA LEU A 84 -1.04 7.93 18.99
C LEU A 84 -0.81 9.35 18.47
N ARG A 85 -0.28 10.22 19.34
CA ARG A 85 -0.01 11.62 19.03
C ARG A 85 1.50 11.84 18.95
N LEU A 86 2.00 12.20 17.77
CA LEU A 86 3.43 12.36 17.49
C LEU A 86 3.76 13.77 17.01
N ASN A 87 2.93 14.77 17.33
CA ASN A 87 3.11 16.16 16.90
C ASN A 87 4.39 16.84 17.47
N ASN A 88 5.09 16.20 18.41
CA ASN A 88 6.41 16.62 18.90
C ASN A 88 7.59 15.96 18.14
N PHE A 89 7.33 15.02 17.23
CA PHE A 89 8.40 14.31 16.53
C PHE A 89 8.99 15.18 15.43
N ASN A 90 10.33 15.24 15.38
CA ASN A 90 11.08 15.73 14.24
C ASN A 90 11.63 14.51 13.47
N THR A 91 11.30 14.40 12.19
CA THR A 91 11.74 13.31 11.30
C THR A 91 12.65 13.78 10.17
N GLU A 92 13.21 14.99 10.25
CA GLU A 92 14.01 15.64 9.18
C GLU A 92 15.25 14.82 8.74
N LYS A 93 15.72 13.93 9.62
CA LYS A 93 16.89 13.05 9.40
C LYS A 93 16.53 11.59 9.13
N VAL A 94 15.24 11.25 9.15
CA VAL A 94 14.77 9.88 8.97
C VAL A 94 14.72 9.54 7.49
N GLU A 95 15.37 8.45 7.10
CA GLU A 95 15.43 8.00 5.70
C GLU A 95 14.50 6.80 5.43
N ASN A 96 14.11 6.07 6.48
CA ASN A 96 13.29 4.86 6.37
C ASN A 96 12.14 4.86 7.40
N THR A 97 10.90 4.87 6.90
CA THR A 97 9.68 4.76 7.70
C THR A 97 8.92 3.46 7.45
N SER A 98 9.58 2.47 6.81
CA SER A 98 8.97 1.21 6.45
C SER A 98 8.33 0.53 7.66
N GLY A 99 7.07 0.12 7.50
CA GLY A 99 6.29 -0.57 8.50
C GLY A 99 6.05 0.18 9.82
N MET A 100 6.36 1.48 9.91
CA MET A 100 6.35 2.23 11.19
C MET A 100 5.07 2.03 12.01
N PHE A 101 3.90 2.00 11.37
CA PHE A 101 2.59 1.81 11.99
C PHE A 101 1.88 0.53 11.53
N ALA A 102 2.58 -0.38 10.85
CA ALA A 102 1.95 -1.53 10.24
C ALA A 102 1.29 -2.45 11.28
N TYR A 103 0.09 -2.93 10.98
CA TYR A 103 -0.67 -3.87 11.80
C TYR A 103 -0.94 -3.39 13.24
N MET A 104 -1.09 -2.07 13.44
CA MET A 104 -1.69 -1.53 14.65
C MET A 104 -3.22 -1.69 14.58
N ASP A 105 -3.71 -2.89 14.89
CA ASP A 105 -5.11 -3.30 14.64
C ASP A 105 -6.16 -2.44 15.36
N GLU A 106 -5.81 -1.85 16.51
CA GLU A 106 -6.71 -1.02 17.33
C GLU A 106 -6.57 0.50 17.08
N LEU A 107 -5.64 0.94 16.24
CA LEU A 107 -5.39 2.37 16.00
C LEU A 107 -6.56 3.04 15.27
N GLU A 108 -7.15 4.04 15.91
CA GLU A 108 -8.29 4.82 15.41
C GLU A 108 -7.94 6.29 15.13
N ASP A 109 -6.95 6.83 15.85
CA ASP A 109 -6.50 8.23 15.72
C ASP A 109 -4.97 8.32 15.73
N LEU A 110 -4.41 8.93 14.68
CA LEU A 110 -2.99 9.07 14.46
C LEU A 110 -2.67 10.50 14.02
N ASP A 111 -1.80 11.18 14.78
CA ASP A 111 -1.30 12.51 14.42
C ASP A 111 0.19 12.44 14.04
N VAL A 112 0.45 12.64 12.75
CA VAL A 112 1.79 12.72 12.11
C VAL A 112 2.04 14.10 11.47
N SER A 113 1.33 15.13 11.93
CA SER A 113 1.37 16.48 11.33
C SER A 113 2.74 17.15 11.39
N SER A 114 3.62 16.74 12.31
CA SER A 114 4.97 17.29 12.45
C SER A 114 6.03 16.55 11.63
N PHE A 115 5.65 15.48 10.92
CA PHE A 115 6.61 14.69 10.15
C PHE A 115 7.14 15.50 8.97
N ASP A 116 8.46 15.67 8.93
CA ASP A 116 9.22 16.06 7.75
C ASP A 116 9.72 14.77 7.07
N THR A 117 9.18 14.48 5.88
CA THR A 117 9.53 13.27 5.12
C THR A 117 10.46 13.55 3.94
N GLY A 118 11.04 14.75 3.83
CA GLY A 118 11.83 15.16 2.65
C GLY A 118 13.09 14.33 2.39
N ARG A 119 13.56 13.55 3.39
CA ARG A 119 14.68 12.60 3.24
C ARG A 119 14.26 11.14 3.19
N VAL A 120 12.98 10.84 3.37
CA VAL A 120 12.50 9.46 3.40
C VAL A 120 12.59 8.87 1.99
N THR A 121 13.29 7.75 1.85
CA THR A 121 13.42 7.02 0.58
C THR A 121 12.57 5.74 0.56
N ASN A 122 12.14 5.25 1.71
CA ASN A 122 11.39 4.01 1.85
C ASN A 122 10.16 4.19 2.77
N MET A 123 8.97 4.07 2.19
CA MET A 123 7.67 4.10 2.88
C MET A 123 6.95 2.74 2.82
N TYR A 124 7.67 1.66 2.53
CA TYR A 124 7.11 0.32 2.35
C TYR A 124 6.25 -0.08 3.55
N GLY A 125 4.97 -0.38 3.32
CA GLY A 125 4.06 -0.86 4.35
C GLY A 125 3.82 0.08 5.52
N MET A 126 4.15 1.38 5.43
CA MET A 126 4.15 2.31 6.57
C MET A 126 2.85 2.27 7.39
N PHE A 127 1.69 2.17 6.73
CA PHE A 127 0.35 2.08 7.36
C PHE A 127 -0.35 0.74 7.07
N SER A 128 0.36 -0.26 6.57
CA SER A 128 -0.24 -1.53 6.15
C SER A 128 -0.98 -2.20 7.30
N GLY A 129 -2.26 -2.50 7.11
CA GLY A 129 -3.08 -3.26 8.06
C GLY A 129 -3.56 -2.48 9.27
N THR A 130 -3.50 -1.15 9.29
CA THR A 130 -4.17 -0.32 10.33
C THR A 130 -5.68 -0.27 10.07
N LYS A 131 -6.35 -1.40 10.29
CA LYS A 131 -7.71 -1.67 9.79
C LYS A 131 -8.80 -0.77 10.37
N LYS A 132 -8.60 -0.19 11.56
CA LYS A 132 -9.58 0.68 12.24
C LYS A 132 -9.40 2.18 11.98
N LEU A 133 -8.27 2.59 11.37
CA LEU A 133 -7.99 4.01 11.12
C LEU A 133 -8.96 4.56 10.06
N ARG A 134 -9.80 5.53 10.45
CA ARG A 134 -10.87 6.09 9.59
C ARG A 134 -10.48 7.36 8.85
N SER A 135 -9.49 8.07 9.38
CA SER A 135 -8.93 9.30 8.80
C SER A 135 -7.42 9.30 8.96
N LEU A 136 -6.73 9.79 7.94
CA LEU A 136 -5.28 9.96 7.94
C LEU A 136 -4.95 11.26 7.22
N ASN A 137 -4.34 12.20 7.93
CA ASN A 137 -3.82 13.43 7.32
C ASN A 137 -2.31 13.30 7.09
N ILE A 138 -1.93 13.23 5.81
CA ILE A 138 -0.54 13.13 5.34
C ILE A 138 -0.25 14.15 4.24
N THR A 139 -1.01 15.26 4.24
CA THR A 139 -0.86 16.33 3.23
C THR A 139 0.46 17.10 3.38
N ASN A 140 1.13 16.98 4.53
CA ASN A 140 2.46 17.51 4.80
C ASN A 140 3.62 16.65 4.27
N PHE A 141 3.35 15.41 3.80
CA PHE A 141 4.43 14.53 3.37
C PHE A 141 5.05 15.03 2.06
N ASN A 142 6.37 15.21 2.06
CA ASN A 142 7.18 15.32 0.85
C ASN A 142 7.63 13.91 0.44
N THR A 143 7.33 13.49 -0.79
CA THR A 143 7.69 12.17 -1.32
C THR A 143 8.70 12.21 -2.47
N ASP A 144 9.35 13.34 -2.72
CA ASP A 144 10.28 13.55 -3.85
C ASP A 144 11.43 12.53 -3.88
N ALA A 145 11.92 12.12 -2.71
CA ALA A 145 13.01 11.17 -2.56
C ALA A 145 12.56 9.69 -2.44
N VAL A 146 11.25 9.44 -2.38
CA VAL A 146 10.71 8.10 -2.10
C VAL A 146 10.85 7.20 -3.33
N THR A 147 11.50 6.05 -3.15
CA THR A 147 11.70 5.05 -4.21
C THR A 147 10.85 3.79 -4.03
N ASN A 148 10.32 3.56 -2.82
CA ASN A 148 9.53 2.38 -2.48
C ASN A 148 8.26 2.76 -1.70
N MET A 149 7.10 2.54 -2.33
CA MET A 149 5.76 2.73 -1.74
C MET A 149 4.96 1.41 -1.71
N GLY A 150 5.63 0.28 -1.90
CA GLY A 150 5.01 -1.04 -1.85
C GLY A 150 4.26 -1.22 -0.53
N TYR A 151 3.04 -1.75 -0.61
CA TYR A 151 2.15 -2.01 0.52
C TYR A 151 1.78 -0.82 1.42
N MET A 152 2.12 0.43 1.05
CA MET A 152 2.06 1.58 1.97
C MET A 152 0.71 1.74 2.69
N PHE A 153 -0.41 1.50 1.98
CA PHE A 153 -1.78 1.61 2.50
C PHE A 153 -2.55 0.28 2.45
N THR A 154 -1.87 -0.86 2.28
CA THR A 154 -2.53 -2.16 2.14
C THR A 154 -3.44 -2.46 3.34
N ASN A 155 -4.63 -2.99 3.10
CA ASN A 155 -5.59 -3.43 4.11
C ASN A 155 -6.00 -2.35 5.14
N MET A 156 -5.95 -1.06 4.78
CA MET A 156 -6.57 0.02 5.55
C MET A 156 -8.10 0.04 5.36
N ALA A 157 -8.76 -1.04 5.80
CA ALA A 157 -10.13 -1.38 5.42
C ALA A 157 -11.21 -0.37 5.88
N ALA A 158 -10.97 0.41 6.95
CA ALA A 158 -11.92 1.43 7.43
C ALA A 158 -11.73 2.84 6.83
N LEU A 159 -10.64 3.08 6.09
CA LEU A 159 -10.32 4.40 5.55
C LEU A 159 -11.27 4.72 4.37
N GLN A 160 -12.02 5.81 4.49
CA GLN A 160 -13.05 6.17 3.49
C GLN A 160 -12.58 7.22 2.47
N ASN A 161 -11.59 8.04 2.86
CA ASN A 161 -11.01 9.10 2.05
C ASN A 161 -9.50 9.12 2.27
N LEU A 162 -8.75 9.34 1.19
CA LEU A 162 -7.30 9.47 1.23
C LEU A 162 -6.89 10.62 0.29
N ASN A 163 -6.30 11.67 0.87
CA ASN A 163 -5.73 12.77 0.09
C ASN A 163 -4.23 12.57 -0.06
N ILE A 164 -3.81 12.28 -1.29
CA ILE A 164 -2.41 12.07 -1.70
C ILE A 164 -2.04 12.98 -2.89
N ASN A 165 -2.75 14.10 -3.05
CA ASN A 165 -2.49 15.02 -4.16
C ASN A 165 -1.10 15.68 -4.07
N ASN A 166 -0.48 15.71 -2.89
CA ASN A 166 0.89 16.20 -2.68
C ASN A 166 1.98 15.19 -3.06
N PHE A 167 1.63 13.94 -3.39
CA PHE A 167 2.64 12.92 -3.67
C PHE A 167 3.28 13.14 -5.05
N ASN A 168 4.59 13.28 -5.05
CA ASN A 168 5.43 13.12 -6.22
C ASN A 168 5.93 11.66 -6.27
N THR A 169 5.61 10.93 -7.33
CA THR A 169 6.00 9.51 -7.49
C THR A 169 7.06 9.28 -8.56
N SER A 170 7.65 10.33 -9.13
CA SER A 170 8.61 10.22 -10.24
C SER A 170 9.85 9.37 -9.91
N ALA A 171 10.27 9.30 -8.64
CA ALA A 171 11.38 8.45 -8.20
C ALA A 171 10.96 7.01 -7.81
N VAL A 172 9.66 6.72 -7.74
CA VAL A 172 9.15 5.45 -7.21
C VAL A 172 9.38 4.32 -8.22
N THR A 173 9.94 3.22 -7.73
CA THR A 173 10.20 2.01 -8.52
C THR A 173 9.32 0.83 -8.11
N ASN A 174 8.73 0.86 -6.91
CA ASN A 174 7.86 -0.20 -6.40
C ASN A 174 6.55 0.37 -5.84
N MET A 175 5.42 -0.08 -6.40
CA MET A 175 4.05 0.23 -5.96
C MET A 175 3.21 -1.03 -5.71
N ASN A 176 3.86 -2.19 -5.54
CA ASN A 176 3.14 -3.44 -5.34
C ASN A 176 2.20 -3.38 -4.15
N ASN A 177 0.95 -3.84 -4.33
CA ASN A 177 -0.11 -3.84 -3.33
C ASN A 177 -0.39 -2.49 -2.64
N MET A 178 0.08 -1.34 -3.16
CA MET A 178 0.05 -0.05 -2.47
C MET A 178 -1.33 0.32 -1.89
N PHE A 179 -2.41 0.05 -2.63
CA PHE A 179 -3.81 0.31 -2.23
C PHE A 179 -4.64 -0.97 -2.04
N SER A 180 -4.00 -2.14 -2.06
CA SER A 180 -4.66 -3.44 -1.96
C SER A 180 -5.51 -3.55 -0.69
N GLY A 181 -6.75 -4.01 -0.81
CA GLY A 181 -7.64 -4.26 0.33
C GLY A 181 -8.19 -3.01 1.02
N MET A 182 -8.11 -1.83 0.41
CA MET A 182 -8.78 -0.62 0.89
C MET A 182 -10.30 -0.65 0.57
N THR A 183 -11.02 -1.57 1.21
CA THR A 183 -12.41 -1.94 0.87
C THR A 183 -13.48 -0.89 1.18
N SER A 184 -13.16 0.18 1.90
CA SER A 184 -14.11 1.29 2.18
C SER A 184 -13.83 2.56 1.35
N LEU A 185 -12.71 2.60 0.61
CA LEU A 185 -12.31 3.78 -0.15
C LEU A 185 -13.19 3.93 -1.39
N ARG A 186 -13.91 5.05 -1.50
CA ARG A 186 -14.91 5.25 -2.58
C ARG A 186 -14.36 5.93 -3.82
N SER A 187 -13.30 6.71 -3.67
CA SER A 187 -12.63 7.40 -4.77
C SER A 187 -11.14 7.51 -4.47
N LEU A 188 -10.32 7.57 -5.52
CA LEU A 188 -8.88 7.70 -5.41
C LEU A 188 -8.38 8.58 -6.57
N ASN A 189 -7.83 9.74 -6.23
CA ASN A 189 -7.23 10.63 -7.22
C ASN A 189 -5.76 10.26 -7.43
N LEU A 190 -5.41 9.87 -8.65
CA LEU A 190 -4.06 9.48 -9.07
C LEU A 190 -3.48 10.41 -10.13
N SER A 191 -4.10 11.56 -10.40
CA SER A 191 -3.69 12.46 -11.49
C SER A 191 -2.25 12.98 -11.40
N ASN A 192 -1.68 13.05 -10.19
CA ASN A 192 -0.29 13.48 -9.96
C ASN A 192 0.75 12.35 -10.01
N PHE A 193 0.32 11.10 -10.24
CA PHE A 193 1.24 9.98 -10.27
C PHE A 193 2.05 9.99 -11.57
N ASP A 194 3.36 10.05 -11.46
CA ASP A 194 4.29 9.65 -12.51
C ASP A 194 4.76 8.22 -12.22
N THR A 195 4.43 7.29 -13.12
CA THR A 195 4.79 5.88 -12.96
C THR A 195 5.88 5.41 -13.92
N ALA A 196 6.54 6.32 -14.63
CA ALA A 196 7.51 5.97 -15.68
C ALA A 196 8.68 5.12 -15.16
N ASN A 197 9.04 5.24 -13.88
CA ASN A 197 10.12 4.46 -13.26
C ASN A 197 9.67 3.20 -12.50
N VAL A 198 8.35 2.95 -12.43
CA VAL A 198 7.79 1.83 -11.67
C VAL A 198 8.07 0.51 -12.38
N LYS A 199 8.57 -0.46 -11.62
CA LYS A 199 8.90 -1.83 -12.06
C LYS A 199 7.89 -2.85 -11.57
N ASP A 200 7.26 -2.63 -10.42
CA ASP A 200 6.30 -3.58 -9.85
C ASP A 200 5.00 -2.87 -9.44
N MET A 201 3.88 -3.31 -10.03
CA MET A 201 2.51 -2.89 -9.76
C MET A 201 1.61 -4.08 -9.39
N GLY A 202 2.19 -5.24 -9.06
CA GLY A 202 1.47 -6.43 -8.67
C GLY A 202 0.49 -6.14 -7.53
N GLY A 203 -0.78 -6.48 -7.73
CA GLY A 203 -1.85 -6.30 -6.75
C GLY A 203 -2.14 -4.85 -6.35
N MET A 204 -1.66 -3.83 -7.07
CA MET A 204 -1.75 -2.43 -6.64
C MET A 204 -3.17 -1.99 -6.23
N PHE A 205 -4.21 -2.47 -6.93
CA PHE A 205 -5.63 -2.19 -6.66
C PHE A 205 -6.44 -3.43 -6.27
N HIS A 206 -5.77 -4.51 -5.89
CA HIS A 206 -6.39 -5.79 -5.52
C HIS A 206 -7.41 -5.60 -4.38
N ASN A 207 -8.59 -6.23 -4.48
CA ASN A 207 -9.68 -6.14 -3.49
C ASN A 207 -10.17 -4.70 -3.17
N MET A 208 -9.99 -3.71 -4.06
CA MET A 208 -10.64 -2.39 -3.90
C MET A 208 -12.11 -2.44 -4.34
N LYS A 209 -12.94 -3.09 -3.52
CA LYS A 209 -14.32 -3.49 -3.88
C LYS A 209 -15.33 -2.36 -4.06
N THR A 210 -15.01 -1.13 -3.64
CA THR A 210 -15.91 0.04 -3.65
C THR A 210 -15.63 1.05 -4.76
N ILE A 211 -14.49 0.94 -5.44
CA ILE A 211 -14.12 1.87 -6.51
C ILE A 211 -14.97 1.59 -7.76
N THR A 212 -15.77 2.57 -8.17
CA THR A 212 -16.63 2.50 -9.36
C THR A 212 -15.97 3.07 -10.61
N GLU A 213 -15.00 3.96 -10.44
CA GLU A 213 -14.23 4.61 -11.50
C GLU A 213 -12.77 4.75 -11.07
N LEU A 214 -11.84 4.49 -11.99
CA LEU A 214 -10.41 4.59 -11.74
C LEU A 214 -9.74 5.23 -12.95
N ASN A 215 -9.25 6.46 -12.80
CA ASN A 215 -8.53 7.15 -13.86
C ASN A 215 -7.05 6.79 -13.83
N LEU A 216 -6.59 6.12 -14.88
CA LEU A 216 -5.20 5.67 -15.05
C LEU A 216 -4.53 6.30 -16.28
N SER A 217 -5.13 7.34 -16.88
CA SER A 217 -4.67 7.91 -18.16
C SER A 217 -3.25 8.47 -18.14
N ASN A 218 -2.73 8.85 -16.97
CA ASN A 218 -1.36 9.31 -16.74
C ASN A 218 -0.34 8.20 -16.49
N PHE A 219 -0.77 6.94 -16.35
CA PHE A 219 0.16 5.85 -16.07
C PHE A 219 1.05 5.57 -17.29
N ASN A 220 2.35 5.42 -17.04
CA ASN A 220 3.30 4.85 -17.99
C ASN A 220 3.76 3.50 -17.44
N THR A 221 3.46 2.42 -18.16
CA THR A 221 3.79 1.05 -17.72
C THR A 221 4.93 0.40 -18.52
N SER A 222 5.61 1.16 -19.39
CA SER A 222 6.67 0.64 -20.27
C SER A 222 7.88 0.04 -19.54
N ASN A 223 8.04 0.31 -18.24
CA ASN A 223 9.09 -0.26 -17.38
C ASN A 223 8.58 -1.33 -16.39
N VAL A 224 7.28 -1.63 -16.40
CA VAL A 224 6.66 -2.56 -15.45
C VAL A 224 6.98 -4.00 -15.83
N LEU A 225 7.44 -4.76 -14.84
CA LEU A 225 7.77 -6.18 -14.92
C LEU A 225 6.67 -7.05 -14.27
N GLY A 226 6.03 -6.57 -13.19
CA GLY A 226 4.98 -7.31 -12.46
C GLY A 226 3.63 -6.60 -12.50
N MET A 227 2.58 -7.30 -12.96
CA MET A 227 1.17 -6.84 -12.96
C MET A 227 0.20 -7.90 -12.42
N GLU A 228 0.71 -8.91 -11.70
CA GLU A 228 -0.13 -10.00 -11.20
C GLU A 228 -1.25 -9.45 -10.31
N ALA A 229 -2.48 -9.94 -10.54
CA ALA A 229 -3.64 -9.61 -9.73
C ALA A 229 -3.92 -8.10 -9.54
N MET A 230 -3.40 -7.22 -10.42
CA MET A 230 -3.46 -5.77 -10.25
C MET A 230 -4.88 -5.24 -10.01
N PHE A 231 -5.87 -5.78 -10.73
CA PHE A 231 -7.29 -5.42 -10.63
C PHE A 231 -8.17 -6.56 -10.08
N TYR A 232 -7.55 -7.55 -9.44
CA TYR A 232 -8.26 -8.71 -8.91
C TYR A 232 -9.31 -8.29 -7.88
N ASN A 233 -10.53 -8.82 -7.99
CA ASN A 233 -11.64 -8.50 -7.08
C ASN A 233 -11.99 -7.00 -6.97
N MET A 234 -11.75 -6.20 -8.02
CA MET A 234 -12.40 -4.90 -8.15
C MET A 234 -13.84 -5.11 -8.63
N THR A 235 -14.73 -5.41 -7.67
CA THR A 235 -16.10 -5.87 -7.95
C THR A 235 -17.09 -4.76 -8.29
N ALA A 236 -16.78 -3.48 -8.00
CA ALA A 236 -17.65 -2.35 -8.30
C ALA A 236 -17.36 -1.67 -9.65
N LEU A 237 -16.19 -1.92 -10.26
CA LEU A 237 -15.86 -1.37 -11.57
C LEU A 237 -16.76 -1.97 -12.66
N LYS A 238 -17.34 -1.10 -13.48
CA LYS A 238 -18.07 -1.50 -14.70
C LYS A 238 -17.21 -1.45 -15.95
N THR A 239 -16.34 -0.45 -16.02
CA THR A 239 -15.41 -0.27 -17.13
C THR A 239 -14.02 0.00 -16.60
N LEU A 240 -13.01 -0.49 -17.31
CA LEU A 240 -11.62 -0.22 -17.01
C LEU A 240 -10.93 0.31 -18.26
N ASP A 241 -10.35 1.50 -18.17
CA ASP A 241 -9.56 2.09 -19.26
C ASP A 241 -8.08 1.99 -18.93
N ILE A 242 -7.40 1.18 -19.74
CA ILE A 242 -5.96 0.94 -19.70
C ILE A 242 -5.37 1.10 -21.11
N SER A 243 -5.97 2.00 -21.90
CA SER A 243 -5.57 2.27 -23.29
C SER A 243 -4.12 2.72 -23.44
N ASN A 244 -3.54 3.29 -22.39
CA ASN A 244 -2.16 3.74 -22.30
C ASN A 244 -1.18 2.66 -21.81
N PHE A 245 -1.64 1.46 -21.45
CA PHE A 245 -0.74 0.43 -20.89
C PHE A 245 0.13 -0.22 -21.98
N ASP A 246 1.43 -0.20 -21.74
CA ASP A 246 2.44 -1.00 -22.42
C ASP A 246 2.75 -2.24 -21.59
N THR A 247 2.55 -3.43 -22.18
CA THR A 247 2.75 -4.74 -21.54
C THR A 247 3.96 -5.50 -22.07
N SER A 248 4.79 -4.87 -22.93
CA SER A 248 5.93 -5.50 -23.61
C SER A 248 7.01 -6.07 -22.70
N ARG A 249 7.06 -5.66 -21.43
CA ARG A 249 8.04 -6.12 -20.44
C ARG A 249 7.43 -6.85 -19.25
N VAL A 250 6.10 -6.97 -19.21
CA VAL A 250 5.39 -7.57 -18.08
C VAL A 250 5.63 -9.07 -18.07
N GLY A 251 6.35 -9.60 -17.08
CA GLY A 251 6.69 -11.02 -16.97
C GLY A 251 5.53 -11.89 -16.51
N SER A 252 4.46 -11.31 -15.98
CA SER A 252 3.28 -12.05 -15.51
C SER A 252 2.02 -11.19 -15.46
N VAL A 253 0.94 -11.74 -15.99
CA VAL A 253 -0.44 -11.20 -16.02
C VAL A 253 -1.40 -12.11 -15.26
N LYS A 254 -0.86 -13.02 -14.44
CA LYS A 254 -1.63 -13.96 -13.62
C LYS A 254 -2.73 -13.24 -12.85
N SER A 255 -3.96 -13.72 -12.99
CA SER A 255 -5.14 -13.20 -12.28
C SER A 255 -5.41 -11.69 -12.44
N ILE A 256 -4.80 -11.01 -13.43
CA ILE A 256 -4.81 -9.54 -13.54
C ILE A 256 -6.22 -8.93 -13.47
N PHE A 257 -7.21 -9.56 -14.11
CA PHE A 257 -8.60 -9.11 -14.12
C PHE A 257 -9.55 -10.04 -13.37
N ALA A 258 -9.09 -11.10 -12.71
CA ALA A 258 -9.99 -12.09 -12.13
C ALA A 258 -10.83 -11.58 -10.94
N THR A 259 -11.85 -12.35 -10.59
CA THR A 259 -12.62 -12.20 -9.36
C THR A 259 -13.05 -13.55 -8.81
N ALA A 260 -13.10 -13.67 -7.48
CA ALA A 260 -13.73 -14.78 -6.76
C ALA A 260 -15.07 -14.37 -6.11
N ASP A 261 -15.49 -13.12 -6.30
CA ASP A 261 -16.68 -12.52 -5.72
C ASP A 261 -17.68 -12.12 -6.83
N SER A 262 -18.49 -11.08 -6.61
CA SER A 262 -19.43 -10.57 -7.60
C SER A 262 -18.72 -9.91 -8.79
N ASP A 263 -19.23 -10.17 -9.99
CA ASP A 263 -18.73 -9.55 -11.21
C ASP A 263 -19.65 -8.43 -11.69
N ASN A 264 -19.04 -7.27 -11.95
CA ASN A 264 -19.68 -6.12 -12.60
C ASN A 264 -18.85 -5.56 -13.77
N LEU A 265 -17.67 -6.11 -14.05
CA LEU A 265 -16.80 -5.57 -15.10
C LEU A 265 -17.33 -6.00 -16.47
N GLU A 266 -17.79 -5.04 -17.26
CA GLU A 266 -18.45 -5.27 -18.53
C GLU A 266 -17.52 -5.01 -19.72
N ARG A 267 -16.59 -4.03 -19.62
CA ARG A 267 -15.69 -3.64 -20.72
C ARG A 267 -14.30 -3.25 -20.21
N ILE A 268 -13.28 -3.69 -20.93
CA ILE A 268 -11.89 -3.23 -20.76
C ILE A 268 -11.48 -2.52 -22.05
N TYR A 269 -11.03 -1.28 -21.94
CA TYR A 269 -10.58 -0.47 -23.07
C TYR A 269 -9.06 -0.51 -23.18
N VAL A 270 -8.58 -0.82 -24.39
CA VAL A 270 -7.15 -0.82 -24.76
C VAL A 270 -6.94 -0.10 -26.10
N ASN A 271 -5.73 0.36 -26.40
CA ASN A 271 -5.39 0.84 -27.75
C ASN A 271 -4.84 -0.28 -28.64
N ASN A 272 -4.06 -1.20 -28.05
CA ASN A 272 -3.40 -2.31 -28.74
C ASN A 272 -3.65 -3.62 -27.97
N ASP A 273 -3.43 -4.74 -28.64
CA ASP A 273 -3.40 -6.04 -27.99
C ASP A 273 -2.29 -6.08 -26.94
N PHE A 274 -2.44 -6.88 -25.89
CA PHE A 274 -1.32 -7.05 -24.96
C PHE A 274 -0.18 -7.79 -25.65
N ASN A 275 1.05 -7.33 -25.44
CA ASN A 275 2.21 -8.06 -25.89
C ASN A 275 2.50 -9.19 -24.91
N THR A 276 2.20 -10.42 -25.32
CA THR A 276 2.29 -11.62 -24.50
C THR A 276 3.31 -12.63 -25.03
N ALA A 277 4.06 -12.29 -26.09
CA ALA A 277 4.93 -13.23 -26.80
C ALA A 277 6.07 -13.79 -25.93
N HIS A 278 6.50 -13.03 -24.92
CA HIS A 278 7.53 -13.44 -23.95
C HIS A 278 6.98 -14.21 -22.75
N LEU A 279 5.64 -14.36 -22.61
CA LEU A 279 5.01 -15.10 -21.53
C LEU A 279 4.96 -16.61 -21.86
N THR A 280 6.07 -17.32 -21.60
CA THR A 280 6.19 -18.73 -21.98
C THR A 280 5.85 -19.72 -20.87
N SER A 281 5.82 -19.30 -19.61
CA SER A 281 5.47 -20.18 -18.48
C SER A 281 3.99 -20.07 -18.16
N TYR A 282 3.29 -21.21 -18.14
CA TYR A 282 1.85 -21.27 -17.83
C TYR A 282 1.48 -20.56 -16.52
N MET A 283 2.39 -20.56 -15.55
CA MET A 283 2.17 -19.91 -14.26
C MET A 283 1.99 -18.39 -14.36
N ASP A 284 2.50 -17.77 -15.42
CA ASP A 284 2.55 -16.31 -15.61
C ASP A 284 1.23 -15.74 -16.17
N TYR A 285 0.34 -16.60 -16.65
CA TYR A 285 -0.93 -16.20 -17.27
C TYR A 285 -2.11 -17.08 -16.86
N THR A 286 -2.02 -17.75 -15.70
CA THR A 286 -3.15 -18.47 -15.13
C THR A 286 -4.26 -17.52 -14.66
N ASN A 287 -5.51 -17.97 -14.79
CA ASN A 287 -6.69 -17.34 -14.18
C ASN A 287 -6.91 -15.87 -14.54
N MET A 288 -6.49 -15.38 -15.72
CA MET A 288 -6.52 -13.95 -16.04
C MET A 288 -7.92 -13.32 -15.92
N PHE A 289 -8.96 -14.07 -16.27
CA PHE A 289 -10.34 -13.62 -16.34
C PHE A 289 -11.31 -14.46 -15.49
N THR A 290 -10.81 -15.36 -14.63
CA THR A 290 -11.65 -16.21 -13.78
C THR A 290 -12.72 -15.39 -13.06
N GLY A 291 -13.98 -15.84 -13.13
CA GLY A 291 -15.13 -15.17 -12.52
C GLY A 291 -15.75 -14.02 -13.32
N ARG A 292 -15.15 -13.59 -14.45
CA ARG A 292 -15.65 -12.46 -15.26
C ARG A 292 -16.74 -12.83 -16.26
N ASN A 293 -17.90 -13.24 -15.74
CA ASN A 293 -19.05 -13.70 -16.51
C ASN A 293 -19.79 -12.59 -17.30
N LYS A 294 -19.63 -11.31 -16.90
CA LYS A 294 -20.25 -10.15 -17.56
C LYS A 294 -19.35 -9.46 -18.58
N LEU A 295 -18.04 -9.73 -18.55
CA LEU A 295 -17.08 -9.10 -19.45
C LEU A 295 -17.36 -9.49 -20.91
N ARG A 296 -17.40 -8.49 -21.79
CA ARG A 296 -17.56 -8.68 -23.23
C ARG A 296 -16.49 -7.90 -23.99
N GLY A 297 -15.97 -8.52 -25.05
CA GLY A 297 -15.18 -7.83 -26.06
C GLY A 297 -15.99 -6.75 -26.79
N GLY A 298 -15.30 -5.86 -27.50
CA GLY A 298 -15.92 -4.75 -28.23
C GLY A 298 -16.97 -5.16 -29.27
N ASN A 299 -16.85 -6.35 -29.86
CA ASN A 299 -17.80 -6.96 -30.80
C ASN A 299 -18.69 -8.03 -30.14
N GLY A 300 -18.72 -8.08 -28.80
CA GLY A 300 -19.58 -8.97 -28.02
C GLY A 300 -18.98 -10.35 -27.75
N SER A 301 -17.71 -10.60 -28.09
CA SER A 301 -17.05 -11.88 -27.80
C SER A 301 -17.00 -12.17 -26.30
N TYR A 302 -17.19 -13.45 -25.94
CA TYR A 302 -17.11 -13.95 -24.57
C TYR A 302 -16.85 -15.46 -24.53
N LEU A 303 -16.31 -15.94 -23.40
CA LEU A 303 -16.32 -17.36 -23.03
C LEU A 303 -17.46 -17.64 -22.05
N SER A 304 -18.09 -18.82 -22.19
CA SER A 304 -19.04 -19.33 -21.20
C SER A 304 -18.35 -19.69 -19.88
N ASP A 305 -17.09 -20.12 -19.94
CA ASP A 305 -16.20 -20.28 -18.79
C ASP A 305 -14.99 -19.33 -18.90
N PRO A 306 -15.03 -18.16 -18.26
CA PRO A 306 -13.91 -17.22 -18.26
C PRO A 306 -12.59 -17.78 -17.70
N ALA A 307 -12.63 -18.86 -16.91
CA ALA A 307 -11.41 -19.50 -16.40
C ALA A 307 -10.63 -20.24 -17.50
N SER A 308 -11.27 -20.57 -18.61
CA SER A 308 -10.64 -21.21 -19.78
C SER A 308 -9.87 -20.24 -20.69
N ALA A 309 -9.91 -18.93 -20.41
CA ALA A 309 -9.22 -17.91 -21.20
C ALA A 309 -7.70 -18.08 -21.16
N ASP A 310 -7.08 -18.20 -22.33
CA ASP A 310 -5.64 -18.19 -22.52
C ASP A 310 -5.12 -16.83 -23.02
N LEU A 311 -3.84 -16.75 -23.36
CA LEU A 311 -3.20 -15.52 -23.86
C LEU A 311 -3.87 -14.95 -25.11
N THR A 312 -4.58 -15.78 -25.90
CA THR A 312 -5.26 -15.33 -27.10
C THR A 312 -6.49 -14.46 -26.80
N TRP A 313 -6.93 -14.37 -25.54
CA TRP A 313 -8.04 -13.49 -25.14
C TRP A 313 -7.59 -12.10 -24.69
N LEU A 314 -6.28 -11.89 -24.47
CA LEU A 314 -5.68 -10.58 -24.15
C LEU A 314 -5.48 -9.71 -25.40
N ARG A 315 -6.53 -9.57 -26.21
CA ARG A 315 -6.52 -8.77 -27.44
C ARG A 315 -7.84 -8.04 -27.66
N VAL A 316 -7.77 -7.04 -28.52
CA VAL A 316 -8.95 -6.33 -29.03
C VAL A 316 -9.82 -7.32 -29.79
N ASP A 317 -11.09 -7.34 -29.42
CA ASP A 317 -12.15 -8.07 -30.13
C ASP A 317 -12.45 -7.39 -31.47
N ARG A 318 -12.34 -8.13 -32.57
CA ARG A 318 -12.48 -7.63 -33.95
C ARG A 318 -13.27 -8.64 -34.80
N PRO A 319 -13.86 -8.24 -35.94
CA PRO A 319 -14.50 -9.19 -36.85
C PRO A 319 -13.57 -10.38 -37.18
N GLY A 320 -14.00 -11.60 -36.84
CA GLY A 320 -13.25 -12.84 -37.06
C GLY A 320 -12.15 -13.15 -36.03
N VAL A 321 -11.90 -12.27 -35.05
CA VAL A 321 -10.87 -12.46 -34.02
C VAL A 321 -11.45 -12.12 -32.65
N GLN A 322 -11.75 -13.15 -31.87
CA GLN A 322 -12.32 -13.00 -30.53
C GLN A 322 -11.27 -12.52 -29.51
N GLY A 323 -11.68 -11.65 -28.61
CA GLY A 323 -10.89 -11.17 -27.48
C GLY A 323 -11.78 -10.49 -26.44
N TYR A 324 -11.23 -10.18 -25.26
CA TYR A 324 -11.98 -9.51 -24.19
C TYR A 324 -11.88 -7.97 -24.22
N PHE A 325 -11.03 -7.40 -25.07
CA PHE A 325 -10.82 -5.95 -25.07
C PHE A 325 -11.67 -5.23 -26.11
N THR A 326 -12.02 -3.99 -25.77
CA THR A 326 -12.63 -3.01 -26.66
C THR A 326 -11.57 -1.99 -27.07
N ARG A 327 -11.44 -1.69 -28.37
CA ARG A 327 -10.54 -0.63 -28.81
C ARG A 327 -11.09 0.72 -28.36
N LYS A 328 -10.27 1.56 -27.71
CA LYS A 328 -10.64 2.94 -27.44
C LYS A 328 -10.62 3.73 -28.75
N SER A 329 -11.74 4.40 -29.04
CA SER A 329 -11.96 5.20 -30.26
C SER A 329 -11.17 6.50 -30.27
#